data_AF-A0A830CMB3-F1
#
_entry.id   AF-A0A830CMB3-F1
#
_cell.length_a   1.000
_cell.length_b   1.000
_cell.length_c   1.000
_cell.angle_alpha   90.00
_cell.angle_beta   90.00
_cell.angle_gamma   90.00
#
_symmetry.space_group_name_H-M   'P 1'
#
loop_
_entity.id
_entity.type
_entity.pdbx_description
1 polymer ?
#
loop_
_entity_poly.entity_id
_entity_poly.type
_entity_poly.pdbx_seq_one_letter_code
_entity_poly.pdbx_strand_id
1 'polypeptide(L)'
;MTKHIENDKNELFVWPWKGVVANIPVQWKNGRYIGESGSKFRNELIERGYNPIRVHPLWNYRGHTGYAIVEFKNDWIGLSDALRFEKDYEAIRQGKSDYFRAEERGDRLYCWAARDDDYNLRNAVGDYLRKNSDLKTIIGYQEEEEIKNGKLVASLSNTVEAQDMRLKEMETKYKETSISFNTLITEKDEMVISFNEEREKLQKKAHSHLEQILQERDRMKSELEVKRNKLNQQEEELKEREAQNENEIIKLVKLRNEQNEKAIEEQRRVDEKVLKLAEDHRREKESLQRRTVELEKKLDAKQALELEIKRLTGKLQVVKHMGDDEDDSVPEKLRAIDQELKDKEEELEYLDALNQNLIVKERRCNDELQEARKELIDIFKEHISRAHIGVKRMGELDSTAFIPAAKRKFLGDNVEVKAVELCTQWDSYLRDANWHPFQVVSVDGGKTYKTILNEEDQKLKKLKKGLGEEAYEAVTRALMEMNEYNPSGRYIVPELWNKTDQRRATLEEGISVLMKQWSALKRKRR
;
A
#
# COMPACT_ATOMS: atom_id res chain seq x y z
N MET A 1 68.65 100.95 39.79
CA MET A 1 67.43 101.22 39.00
C MET A 1 66.14 101.08 39.81
N THR A 2 66.05 100.18 40.79
CA THR A 2 64.81 99.92 41.56
C THR A 2 64.39 101.01 42.57
N LYS A 3 65.28 101.92 43.00
CA LYS A 3 64.98 102.96 44.00
C LYS A 3 64.44 104.30 43.45
N HIS A 4 64.47 104.53 42.13
CA HIS A 4 63.88 105.74 41.53
C HIS A 4 62.54 105.52 40.83
N ILE A 5 62.19 104.27 40.49
CA ILE A 5 60.87 103.94 39.94
C ILE A 5 59.76 104.17 40.99
N GLU A 6 60.07 104.15 42.29
CA GLU A 6 59.08 104.39 43.35
C GLU A 6 58.54 105.83 43.40
N ASN A 7 59.30 106.83 42.93
CA ASN A 7 58.84 108.23 42.91
C ASN A 7 57.98 108.58 41.67
N ASP A 8 58.05 107.79 40.59
CA ASP A 8 57.43 108.11 39.29
C ASP A 8 56.13 107.33 39.02
N LYS A 9 55.66 106.48 39.96
CA LYS A 9 54.49 105.59 39.73
C LYS A 9 53.17 106.33 39.52
N ASN A 10 53.03 107.51 40.12
CA ASN A 10 51.86 108.39 40.00
C ASN A 10 52.05 109.48 38.94
N GLU A 11 53.22 109.53 38.31
CA GLU A 11 53.50 110.50 37.25
C GLU A 11 52.73 110.11 35.99
N LEU A 12 52.23 111.13 35.28
CA LEU A 12 51.49 110.95 34.04
C LEU A 12 52.47 111.03 32.87
N PHE A 13 52.61 109.90 32.19
CA PHE A 13 53.41 109.78 30.98
C PHE A 13 52.51 109.92 29.77
N VAL A 14 53.06 110.44 28.67
CA VAL A 14 52.39 110.36 27.38
C VAL A 14 52.40 108.91 26.89
N TRP A 15 51.21 108.37 26.57
CA TRP A 15 51.01 107.04 26.03
C TRP A 15 50.39 107.10 24.61
N PRO A 16 50.92 106.38 23.61
CA PRO A 16 52.14 105.57 23.63
C PRO A 16 53.40 106.35 24.03
N TRP A 17 54.41 105.66 24.58
CA TRP A 17 55.59 106.31 25.19
C TRP A 17 56.34 107.18 24.19
N LYS A 18 56.61 108.44 24.58
CA LYS A 18 57.27 109.43 23.71
C LYS A 18 58.39 110.16 24.43
N GLY A 19 59.38 110.62 23.66
CA GLY A 19 60.45 111.51 24.10
C GLY A 19 60.37 112.86 23.37
N VAL A 20 60.77 113.93 24.06
CA VAL A 20 60.92 115.25 23.47
C VAL A 20 62.40 115.50 23.20
N VAL A 21 62.70 116.02 22.01
CA VAL A 21 64.02 116.50 21.62
C VAL A 21 63.90 117.99 21.36
N ALA A 22 64.74 118.78 21.99
CA ALA A 22 64.75 120.22 21.90
C ALA A 22 66.11 120.73 21.43
N ASN A 23 66.12 121.98 20.95
CA ASN A 23 67.29 122.68 20.43
C ASN A 23 67.89 122.05 19.15
N ILE A 24 67.04 121.47 18.30
CA ILE A 24 67.48 120.95 16.99
C ILE A 24 67.91 122.12 16.11
N PRO A 25 69.14 122.10 15.54
CA PRO A 25 69.62 123.16 14.66
C PRO A 25 68.69 123.38 13.47
N VAL A 26 68.29 124.64 13.26
CA VAL A 26 67.45 125.07 12.14
C VAL A 26 68.11 126.20 11.37
N GLN A 27 67.99 126.19 10.05
CA GLN A 27 68.51 127.24 9.18
C GLN A 27 67.37 128.06 8.61
N TRP A 28 67.53 129.39 8.57
CA TRP A 28 66.57 130.26 7.91
C TRP A 28 66.87 130.32 6.41
N LYS A 29 65.97 129.76 5.59
CA LYS A 29 66.12 129.74 4.13
C LYS A 29 64.77 130.01 3.47
N ASN A 30 64.74 130.93 2.51
CA ASN A 30 63.54 131.27 1.72
C ASN A 30 62.29 131.59 2.58
N GLY A 31 62.48 132.31 3.71
CA GLY A 31 61.37 132.77 4.57
C GLY A 31 60.80 131.72 5.53
N ARG A 32 61.41 130.53 5.65
CA ARG A 32 61.04 129.50 6.63
C ARG A 32 62.28 128.87 7.28
N TYR A 33 62.11 128.34 8.48
CA TYR A 33 63.09 127.47 9.12
C TYR A 33 63.07 126.07 8.51
N ILE A 34 64.23 125.59 8.08
CA ILE A 34 64.46 124.22 7.61
C ILE A 34 65.37 123.48 8.58
N GLY A 35 65.16 122.17 8.75
CA GLY A 35 65.94 121.31 9.63
C GLY A 35 66.16 119.94 8.98
N GLU A 36 67.03 119.13 9.58
CA GLU A 36 67.25 117.76 9.11
C GLU A 36 66.00 116.88 9.28
N SER A 37 65.89 115.85 8.45
CA SER A 37 64.84 114.84 8.61
C SER A 37 65.03 114.06 9.91
N GLY A 38 63.93 113.78 10.61
CA GLY A 38 63.94 112.96 11.82
C GLY A 38 64.49 111.55 11.61
N SER A 39 64.53 111.04 10.37
CA SER A 39 65.08 109.72 10.05
C SER A 39 66.57 109.57 10.38
N LYS A 40 67.37 110.63 10.20
CA LYS A 40 68.80 110.62 10.54
C LYS A 40 68.98 110.52 12.05
N PHE A 41 68.28 111.39 12.79
CA PHE A 41 68.31 111.38 14.25
C PHE A 41 67.76 110.07 14.84
N ARG A 42 66.73 109.48 14.22
CA ARG A 42 66.22 108.15 14.60
C ARG A 42 67.32 107.09 14.53
N ASN A 43 68.11 107.06 13.46
CA ASN A 43 69.18 106.07 13.30
C ASN A 43 70.28 106.28 14.34
N GLU A 44 70.64 107.52 14.65
CA GLU A 44 71.60 107.83 15.73
C GLU A 44 71.09 107.34 17.10
N LEU A 45 69.79 107.52 17.39
CA LEU A 45 69.19 107.00 18.61
C LEU A 45 69.14 105.46 18.65
N ILE A 46 68.97 104.80 17.50
CA ILE A 46 69.06 103.33 17.39
C ILE A 46 70.49 102.86 17.69
N GLU A 47 71.52 103.51 17.14
CA GLU A 47 72.93 103.19 17.41
C GLU A 47 73.30 103.38 18.88
N ARG A 48 72.68 104.34 19.56
CA ARG A 48 72.81 104.54 21.02
C ARG A 48 71.96 103.57 21.85
N GLY A 49 71.20 102.69 21.19
CA GLY A 49 70.46 101.62 21.83
C GLY A 49 69.04 101.99 22.29
N TYR A 50 68.52 103.19 22.01
CA TYR A 50 67.20 103.65 22.48
C TYR A 50 66.00 103.10 21.68
N ASN A 51 66.23 102.36 20.58
CA ASN A 51 65.20 101.67 19.78
C ASN A 51 63.92 102.48 19.44
N PRO A 52 63.99 103.75 18.99
CA PRO A 52 62.79 104.49 18.64
C PRO A 52 62.08 103.92 17.39
N ILE A 53 60.75 103.87 17.45
CA ILE A 53 59.89 103.58 16.29
C ILE A 53 60.05 104.70 15.25
N ARG A 54 59.98 105.95 15.69
CA ARG A 54 60.02 107.11 14.79
C ARG A 54 60.50 108.37 15.51
N VAL A 55 61.05 109.32 14.77
CA VAL A 55 61.31 110.69 15.23
C VAL A 55 60.54 111.63 14.31
N HIS A 56 59.68 112.46 14.90
CA HIS A 56 58.83 113.42 14.20
C HIS A 56 59.31 114.84 14.48
N PRO A 57 60.04 115.46 13.54
CA PRO A 57 60.34 116.87 13.65
C PRO A 57 59.04 117.68 13.62
N LEU A 58 58.93 118.67 14.50
CA LEU A 58 57.73 119.47 14.66
C LEU A 58 57.79 120.72 13.78
N TRP A 59 56.67 121.05 13.16
CA TRP A 59 56.57 122.13 12.18
C TRP A 59 55.45 123.09 12.56
N ASN A 60 55.66 124.38 12.31
CA ASN A 60 54.63 125.40 12.40
C ASN A 60 54.61 126.27 11.13
N TYR A 61 53.79 127.32 11.11
CA TYR A 61 53.68 128.22 9.95
C TYR A 61 55.00 128.92 9.56
N ARG A 62 55.98 128.99 10.47
CA ARG A 62 57.33 129.54 10.23
C ARG A 62 58.35 128.49 9.80
N GLY A 63 57.99 127.21 9.73
CA GLY A 63 58.87 126.09 9.38
C GLY A 63 59.17 125.18 10.58
N HIS A 64 60.35 124.55 10.57
CA HIS A 64 60.80 123.63 11.60
C HIS A 64 60.94 124.35 12.96
N THR A 65 60.39 123.80 14.04
CA THR A 65 60.31 124.50 15.34
C THR A 65 61.55 124.37 16.21
N GLY A 66 62.49 123.52 15.81
CA GLY A 66 63.66 123.15 16.63
C GLY A 66 63.34 122.06 17.65
N TYR A 67 62.15 121.45 17.56
CA TYR A 67 61.74 120.32 18.38
C TYR A 67 61.42 119.10 17.53
N ALA A 68 61.60 117.91 18.09
CA ALA A 68 61.09 116.67 17.55
C ALA A 68 60.52 115.77 18.65
N ILE A 69 59.62 114.89 18.26
CA ILE A 69 59.03 113.87 19.13
C ILE A 69 59.56 112.50 18.75
N VAL A 70 60.21 111.83 19.68
CA VAL A 70 60.63 110.44 19.57
C VAL A 70 59.47 109.56 20.00
N GLU A 71 59.13 108.56 19.19
CA GLU A 71 58.11 107.56 19.51
C GLU A 71 58.77 106.24 19.83
N PHE A 72 58.42 105.65 20.97
CA PHE A 72 58.87 104.32 21.38
C PHE A 72 57.75 103.30 21.22
N LYS A 73 58.06 102.02 21.45
CA LYS A 73 57.04 100.95 21.49
C LYS A 73 55.99 101.25 22.55
N ASN A 74 54.80 100.69 22.40
CA ASN A 74 53.68 100.89 23.33
C ASN A 74 53.61 99.83 24.44
N ASP A 75 54.70 99.10 24.67
CA ASP A 75 54.86 98.03 25.66
C ASP A 75 55.83 98.44 26.79
N TRP A 76 56.07 97.54 27.74
CA TRP A 76 57.03 97.75 28.83
C TRP A 76 58.46 98.00 28.35
N ILE A 77 58.84 97.44 27.20
CA ILE A 77 60.15 97.65 26.59
C ILE A 77 60.27 99.10 26.11
N GLY A 78 59.23 99.61 25.43
CA GLY A 78 59.19 100.99 24.97
C GLY A 78 59.21 102.02 26.11
N LEU A 79 58.60 101.71 27.27
CA LEU A 79 58.69 102.57 28.46
C LEU A 79 60.12 102.59 28.99
N SER A 80 60.76 101.42 29.07
CA SER A 80 62.15 101.29 29.50
C SER A 80 63.09 102.06 28.56
N ASP A 81 62.86 101.98 27.25
CA ASP A 81 63.62 102.71 26.23
C ASP A 81 63.46 104.24 26.40
N ALA A 82 62.24 104.73 26.62
CA ALA A 82 61.96 106.15 26.84
C ALA A 82 62.62 106.69 28.12
N LEU A 83 62.51 105.96 29.22
CA LEU A 83 63.13 106.33 30.50
C LEU A 83 64.66 106.32 30.43
N ARG A 84 65.25 105.35 29.72
CA ARG A 84 66.69 105.31 29.48
C ARG A 84 67.15 106.48 28.62
N PHE A 85 66.40 106.80 27.56
CA PHE A 85 66.62 107.99 26.74
C PHE A 85 66.65 109.28 27.58
N GLU A 86 65.72 109.45 28.52
CA GLU A 86 65.73 110.58 29.44
C GLU A 86 66.95 110.58 30.37
N LYS A 87 67.20 109.46 31.06
CA LYS A 87 68.26 109.36 32.08
C LYS A 87 69.66 109.58 31.51
N ASP A 88 69.91 109.09 30.30
CA ASP A 88 71.22 109.26 29.67
C ASP A 88 71.50 110.72 29.30
N TYR A 89 70.49 111.45 28.82
CA TYR A 89 70.63 112.87 28.51
C TYR A 89 70.66 113.74 29.78
N GLU A 90 69.93 113.38 30.84
CA GLU A 90 70.10 113.99 32.17
C GLU A 90 71.54 113.82 32.69
N ALA A 91 72.14 112.64 32.54
CA ALA A 91 73.48 112.34 33.05
C ALA A 91 74.58 113.21 32.41
N ILE A 92 74.41 113.60 31.14
CA ILE A 92 75.32 114.50 30.42
C ILE A 92 74.91 115.99 30.52
N ARG A 93 74.00 116.34 31.43
CA ARG A 93 73.45 117.69 31.65
C ARG A 93 72.77 118.29 30.41
N GLN A 94 72.05 117.43 29.70
CA GLN A 94 71.24 117.75 28.53
C GLN A 94 69.78 117.30 28.73
N GLY A 95 69.34 117.23 29.99
CA GLY A 95 67.95 116.90 30.33
C GLY A 95 67.02 118.11 30.20
N LYS A 96 65.73 117.89 30.48
CA LYS A 96 64.69 118.93 30.47
C LYS A 96 65.03 120.13 31.34
N SER A 97 65.45 119.87 32.59
CA SER A 97 65.79 120.93 33.54
C SER A 97 66.96 121.79 33.07
N ASP A 98 67.95 121.17 32.43
CA ASP A 98 69.12 121.88 31.87
C ASP A 98 68.71 122.76 30.68
N TYR A 99 67.78 122.29 29.84
CA TYR A 99 67.28 123.03 28.68
C TYR A 99 66.62 124.37 29.08
N PHE A 100 65.83 124.36 30.16
CA PHE A 100 65.13 125.55 30.64
C PHE A 100 66.01 126.48 31.49
N ARG A 101 67.12 125.97 32.07
CA ARG A 101 68.06 126.78 32.88
C ARG A 101 69.24 127.36 32.09
N ALA A 102 69.53 126.84 30.90
CA ALA A 102 70.68 127.29 30.11
C ALA A 102 70.50 128.71 29.55
N GLU A 103 71.44 129.61 29.89
CA GLU A 103 71.53 130.97 29.30
C GLU A 103 72.01 130.92 27.84
N GLU A 104 73.01 130.07 27.55
CA GLU A 104 73.48 129.76 26.19
C GLU A 104 73.43 128.26 25.91
N ARG A 105 72.57 127.85 24.98
CA ARG A 105 72.33 126.43 24.65
C ARG A 105 73.37 125.85 23.68
N GLY A 106 73.95 126.69 22.83
CA GLY A 106 74.86 126.26 21.74
C GLY A 106 74.18 125.22 20.83
N ASP A 107 74.99 124.33 20.24
CA ASP A 107 74.53 123.28 19.32
C ASP A 107 74.16 121.95 20.01
N ARG A 108 73.95 121.98 21.34
CA ARG A 108 73.63 120.79 22.13
C ARG A 108 72.15 120.44 22.02
N LEU A 109 71.82 119.17 21.79
CA LEU A 109 70.46 118.68 21.88
C LEU A 109 70.08 118.43 23.34
N TYR A 110 68.80 118.63 23.65
CA TYR A 110 68.25 118.35 24.98
C TYR A 110 67.10 117.38 24.85
N CYS A 111 67.08 116.35 25.70
CA CYS A 111 66.16 115.23 25.53
C CYS A 111 65.58 114.79 26.86
N TRP A 112 64.30 114.43 26.87
CA TRP A 112 63.60 113.88 28.03
C TRP A 112 62.40 113.06 27.59
N ALA A 113 61.83 112.26 28.48
CA ALA A 113 60.61 111.52 28.18
C ALA A 113 59.39 112.42 28.44
N ALA A 114 58.41 112.39 27.54
CA ALA A 114 57.29 113.31 27.57
C ALA A 114 56.35 113.02 28.76
N ARG A 115 56.06 114.04 29.55
CA ARG A 115 55.15 113.99 30.71
C ARG A 115 53.93 114.87 30.53
N ASP A 116 53.07 114.94 31.54
CA ASP A 116 51.86 115.76 31.53
C ASP A 116 52.13 117.24 31.33
N ASP A 117 53.22 117.77 31.85
CA ASP A 117 53.59 119.16 31.64
C ASP A 117 53.91 119.43 30.16
N ASP A 118 54.65 118.55 29.47
CA ASP A 118 54.91 118.61 28.03
C ASP A 118 53.62 118.50 27.22
N TYR A 119 52.75 117.56 27.61
CA TYR A 119 51.44 117.35 26.99
C TYR A 119 50.57 118.60 27.08
N ASN A 120 50.68 119.35 28.17
CA ASN A 120 49.89 120.56 28.43
C ASN A 120 50.55 121.86 27.94
N LEU A 121 51.77 121.81 27.39
CA LEU A 121 52.42 123.00 26.83
C LEU A 121 51.58 123.62 25.69
N ARG A 122 51.54 124.95 25.65
CA ARG A 122 50.92 125.73 24.57
C ARG A 122 51.94 126.03 23.46
N ASN A 123 52.51 124.97 22.91
CA ASN A 123 53.47 125.03 21.80
C ASN A 123 53.28 123.81 20.87
N ALA A 124 54.11 123.72 19.83
CA ALA A 124 54.05 122.62 18.88
C ALA A 124 54.24 121.23 19.50
N VAL A 125 54.99 121.14 20.61
CA VAL A 125 55.19 119.89 21.37
C VAL A 125 53.87 119.45 21.98
N GLY A 126 53.24 120.28 22.82
CA GLY A 126 51.98 119.92 23.46
C GLY A 126 50.83 119.73 22.45
N ASP A 127 50.77 120.50 21.37
CA ASP A 127 49.79 120.30 20.30
C ASP A 127 49.93 118.93 19.62
N TYR A 128 51.17 118.49 19.37
CA TYR A 128 51.41 117.17 18.79
C TYR A 128 51.03 116.05 19.77
N LEU A 129 51.42 116.17 21.04
CA LEU A 129 51.17 115.15 22.06
C LEU A 129 49.66 114.98 22.30
N ARG A 130 48.89 116.06 22.45
CA ARG A 130 47.42 116.01 22.59
C ARG A 130 46.70 115.36 21.41
N LYS A 131 47.22 115.54 20.19
CA LYS A 131 46.57 115.02 18.99
C LYS A 131 46.84 113.52 18.77
N ASN A 132 47.95 113.00 19.28
CA ASN A 132 48.44 111.66 18.93
C ASN A 132 48.63 110.73 20.14
N SER A 133 48.21 111.15 21.34
CA SER A 133 48.47 110.43 22.58
C SER A 133 47.51 110.84 23.69
N ASP A 134 47.46 109.98 24.70
CA ASP A 134 46.77 110.22 25.97
C ASP A 134 47.79 110.27 27.12
N LEU A 135 47.35 110.65 28.31
CA LEU A 135 48.17 110.57 29.52
C LEU A 135 47.82 109.30 30.30
N LYS A 136 48.84 108.58 30.75
CA LYS A 136 48.68 107.35 31.50
C LYS A 136 49.72 107.23 32.62
N THR A 137 49.30 106.73 33.78
CA THR A 137 50.24 106.33 34.84
C THR A 137 50.77 104.94 34.56
N ILE A 138 51.97 104.65 35.06
CA ILE A 138 52.57 103.31 34.94
C ILE A 138 51.68 102.25 35.62
N ILE A 139 51.13 102.59 36.80
CA ILE A 139 50.21 101.71 37.54
C ILE A 139 48.95 101.41 36.70
N GLY A 140 48.31 102.43 36.13
CA GLY A 140 47.11 102.23 35.32
C GLY A 140 47.37 101.40 34.05
N TYR A 141 48.56 101.52 33.45
CA TYR A 141 48.97 100.64 32.36
C TYR A 141 49.11 99.18 32.81
N GLN A 142 49.75 98.94 33.95
CA GLN A 142 49.93 97.61 34.52
C GLN A 142 48.59 96.94 34.85
N GLU A 143 47.70 97.64 35.54
CA GLU A 143 46.38 97.11 35.93
C GLU A 143 45.56 96.72 34.70
N GLU A 144 45.56 97.54 33.64
CA GLU A 144 44.87 97.20 32.39
C GLU A 144 45.45 95.96 31.70
N GLU A 145 46.77 95.78 31.68
CA GLU A 145 47.40 94.57 31.15
C GLU A 145 47.06 93.33 32.00
N GLU A 146 47.12 93.44 33.32
CA GLU A 146 46.75 92.36 34.24
C GLU A 146 45.29 91.95 34.05
N ILE A 147 44.38 92.91 33.89
CA ILE A 147 42.96 92.64 33.59
C ILE A 147 42.79 91.92 32.25
N LYS A 148 43.47 92.38 31.19
CA LYS A 148 43.40 91.75 29.85
C LYS A 148 43.95 90.32 29.89
N ASN A 149 45.09 90.12 30.52
CA ASN A 149 45.71 88.81 30.68
C ASN A 149 44.85 87.88 31.53
N GLY A 150 44.31 88.38 32.65
CA GLY A 150 43.40 87.62 33.52
C GLY A 150 42.13 87.14 32.78
N LYS A 151 41.51 88.00 31.96
CA LYS A 151 40.37 87.62 31.11
C LYS A 151 40.73 86.52 30.10
N LEU A 152 41.90 86.62 29.48
CA LEU A 152 42.37 85.61 28.53
C LEU A 152 42.61 84.27 29.23
N VAL A 153 43.32 84.28 30.36
CA VAL A 153 43.59 83.08 31.16
C VAL A 153 42.29 82.43 31.62
N ALA A 154 41.33 83.20 32.11
CA ALA A 154 40.01 82.67 32.52
C ALA A 154 39.27 82.02 31.33
N SER A 155 39.26 82.65 30.16
CA SER A 155 38.63 82.09 28.96
C SER A 155 39.30 80.80 28.50
N LEU A 156 40.63 80.74 28.56
CA LEU A 156 41.39 79.54 28.20
C LEU A 156 41.16 78.42 29.22
N SER A 157 41.16 78.71 30.52
CA SER A 157 40.87 77.75 31.58
C SER A 157 39.50 77.10 31.37
N ASN A 158 38.46 77.92 31.14
CA ASN A 158 37.11 77.43 30.86
C ASN A 158 37.07 76.51 29.62
N THR A 159 37.87 76.81 28.60
CA THR A 159 37.95 75.99 27.38
C THR A 159 38.61 74.65 27.66
N VAL A 160 39.72 74.65 28.42
CA VAL A 160 40.42 73.43 28.82
C VAL A 160 39.51 72.55 29.69
N GLU A 161 38.84 73.12 30.69
CA GLU A 161 37.89 72.39 31.54
C GLU A 161 36.74 71.77 30.72
N ALA A 162 36.18 72.52 29.77
CA ALA A 162 35.14 72.00 28.89
C ALA A 162 35.64 70.85 28.00
N GLN A 163 36.89 70.93 27.51
CA GLN A 163 37.49 69.85 26.73
C GLN A 163 37.79 68.61 27.58
N ASP A 164 38.29 68.79 28.79
CA ASP A 164 38.53 67.71 29.75
C ASP A 164 37.23 66.98 30.11
N MET A 165 36.13 67.72 30.33
CA MET A 165 34.81 67.12 30.58
C MET A 165 34.33 66.30 29.38
N ARG A 166 34.46 66.81 28.15
CA ARG A 166 34.11 66.07 26.93
C ARG A 166 34.97 64.82 26.75
N LEU A 167 36.25 64.88 27.10
CA LEU A 167 37.15 63.74 27.00
C LEU A 167 36.74 62.63 27.97
N LYS A 168 36.40 62.98 29.22
CA LYS A 168 35.86 62.02 30.20
C LYS A 168 34.55 61.38 29.73
N GLU A 169 33.62 62.17 29.18
CA GLU A 169 32.37 61.64 28.63
C GLU A 169 32.59 60.69 27.44
N MET A 170 33.57 60.97 26.58
CA MET A 170 33.91 60.07 25.48
C MET A 170 34.56 58.78 25.97
N GLU A 171 35.40 58.86 27.00
CA GLU A 171 36.03 57.70 27.62
C GLU A 171 34.99 56.78 28.28
N THR A 172 33.99 57.33 28.98
CA THR A 172 32.90 56.53 29.56
C THR A 172 32.06 55.86 28.48
N LYS A 173 31.63 56.62 27.46
CA LYS A 173 30.88 56.07 26.32
C LYS A 173 31.64 54.96 25.59
N TYR A 174 32.95 55.13 25.41
CA TYR A 174 33.80 54.11 24.80
C TYR A 174 33.83 52.83 25.65
N LYS A 175 34.01 52.94 26.97
CA LYS A 175 34.00 51.79 27.89
C LYS A 175 32.65 51.06 27.87
N GLU A 176 31.55 51.79 27.95
CA GLU A 176 30.19 51.23 27.88
C GLU A 176 29.94 50.50 26.57
N THR A 177 30.30 51.12 25.44
CA THR A 177 30.15 50.52 24.11
C THR A 177 31.03 49.27 23.96
N SER A 178 32.26 49.31 24.45
CA SER A 178 33.18 48.17 24.42
C SER A 178 32.65 46.99 25.25
N ILE A 179 32.09 47.24 26.43
CA ILE A 179 31.46 46.20 27.25
C ILE A 179 30.26 45.60 26.51
N SER A 180 29.33 46.44 26.03
CA SER A 180 28.14 45.98 25.30
C SER A 180 28.52 45.16 24.06
N PHE A 181 29.55 45.59 23.31
CA PHE A 181 30.04 44.87 22.14
C PHE A 181 30.61 43.49 22.51
N ASN A 182 31.40 43.40 23.57
CA ASN A 182 31.93 42.12 24.03
C ASN A 182 30.82 41.17 24.52
N THR A 183 29.78 41.69 25.19
CA THR A 183 28.60 40.89 25.57
C THR A 183 27.88 40.33 24.34
N LEU A 184 27.68 41.14 23.31
CA LEU A 184 27.06 40.69 22.06
C LEU A 184 27.90 39.62 21.34
N ILE A 185 29.24 39.74 21.39
CA ILE A 185 30.13 38.69 20.86
C ILE A 185 29.92 37.38 21.61
N THR A 186 29.90 37.40 22.94
CA THR A 186 29.71 36.20 23.75
C THR A 186 28.35 35.54 23.50
N GLU A 187 27.27 36.33 23.44
CA GLU A 187 25.92 35.81 23.14
C GLU A 187 25.85 35.19 21.74
N LYS A 188 26.47 35.85 20.75
CA LYS A 188 26.53 35.35 19.38
C LYS A 188 27.34 34.05 19.29
N ASP A 189 28.43 33.92 20.05
CA ASP A 189 29.24 32.70 20.05
C ASP A 189 28.52 31.55 20.77
N GLU A 190 27.81 31.81 21.87
CA GLU A 190 26.93 30.83 22.53
C GLU A 190 25.82 30.32 21.59
N MET A 191 25.18 31.24 20.86
CA MET A 191 24.16 30.89 19.87
C MET A 191 24.72 30.00 18.75
N VAL A 192 25.93 30.30 18.27
CA VAL A 192 26.61 29.49 17.25
C VAL A 192 26.95 28.10 17.77
N ILE A 193 27.40 27.99 19.02
CA ILE A 193 27.68 26.69 19.67
C ILE A 193 26.38 25.89 19.77
N SER A 194 25.32 26.46 20.33
CA SER A 194 24.01 25.81 20.48
C SER A 194 23.43 25.34 19.14
N PHE A 195 23.46 26.20 18.11
CA PHE A 195 23.01 25.86 16.76
C PHE A 195 23.81 24.70 16.16
N ASN A 196 25.13 24.69 16.34
CA ASN A 196 25.98 23.61 15.85
C ASN A 196 25.70 22.28 16.55
N GLU A 197 25.47 22.29 17.86
CA GLU A 197 25.10 21.10 18.62
C GLU A 197 23.75 20.53 18.18
N GLU A 198 22.74 21.38 17.97
CA GLU A 198 21.43 20.94 17.45
C GLU A 198 21.55 20.36 16.05
N ARG A 199 22.33 21.02 15.17
CA ARG A 199 22.59 20.53 13.82
C ARG A 199 23.26 19.16 13.84
N GLU A 200 24.24 18.93 14.71
CA GLU A 200 24.91 17.64 14.85
C GLU A 200 23.96 16.56 15.38
N LYS A 201 23.12 16.87 16.37
CA LYS A 201 22.10 15.96 16.90
C LYS A 201 21.09 15.56 15.81
N LEU A 202 20.61 16.51 15.01
CA LEU A 202 19.70 16.25 13.89
C LEU A 202 20.37 15.38 12.82
N GLN A 203 21.63 15.68 12.47
CA GLN A 203 22.37 14.91 11.48
C GLN A 203 22.62 13.48 11.94
N LYS A 204 22.97 13.27 13.22
CA LYS A 204 23.12 11.94 13.84
C LYS A 204 21.81 11.16 13.82
N LYS A 205 20.69 11.80 14.19
CA LYS A 205 19.37 11.17 14.16
C LYS A 205 18.96 10.77 12.74
N ALA A 206 19.19 11.64 11.75
CA ALA A 206 18.92 11.35 10.34
C ALA A 206 19.79 10.19 9.82
N HIS A 207 21.08 10.16 10.13
CA HIS A 207 21.97 9.06 9.76
C HIS A 207 21.53 7.73 10.38
N SER A 208 21.24 7.72 11.68
CA SER A 208 20.77 6.51 12.37
C SER A 208 19.46 5.98 11.78
N HIS A 209 18.52 6.87 11.44
CA HIS A 209 17.28 6.46 10.80
C HIS A 209 17.50 5.88 9.40
N LEU A 210 18.37 6.50 8.58
CA LEU A 210 18.73 5.98 7.27
C LEU A 210 19.43 4.62 7.37
N GLU A 211 20.31 4.44 8.35
CA GLU A 211 20.99 3.17 8.59
C GLU A 211 20.00 2.05 8.96
N GLN A 212 19.01 2.34 9.80
CA GLN A 212 17.91 1.41 10.11
C GLN A 212 17.12 1.01 8.85
N ILE A 213 16.74 1.98 8.02
CA ILE A 213 16.02 1.72 6.76
C ILE A 213 16.86 0.83 5.84
N LEU A 214 18.17 1.07 5.74
CA LEU A 214 19.06 0.26 4.90
C LEU A 214 19.17 -1.17 5.43
N GLN A 215 19.29 -1.35 6.76
CA GLN A 215 19.31 -2.67 7.39
C GLN A 215 18.00 -3.43 7.16
N GLU A 216 16.84 -2.79 7.32
CA GLU A 216 15.53 -3.39 7.04
C GLU A 216 15.39 -3.76 5.57
N ARG A 217 15.82 -2.89 4.65
CA ARG A 217 15.83 -3.16 3.20
C ARG A 217 16.65 -4.41 2.88
N ASP A 218 17.85 -4.54 3.44
CA ASP A 218 18.74 -5.67 3.18
C ASP A 218 18.19 -6.97 3.79
N ARG A 219 17.55 -6.89 4.96
CA ARG A 219 16.81 -8.01 5.55
C ARG A 219 15.66 -8.46 4.65
N MET A 220 14.78 -7.54 4.24
CA MET A 220 13.65 -7.85 3.35
C MET A 220 14.12 -8.43 2.02
N LYS A 221 15.18 -7.88 1.44
CA LYS A 221 15.80 -8.41 0.22
C LYS A 221 16.24 -9.86 0.40
N SER A 222 16.88 -10.18 1.53
CA SER A 222 17.31 -11.55 1.82
C SER A 222 16.13 -12.50 2.02
N GLU A 223 15.06 -12.07 2.70
CA GLU A 223 13.84 -12.86 2.86
C GLU A 223 13.12 -13.13 1.53
N LEU A 224 13.08 -12.13 0.64
CA LEU A 224 12.54 -12.29 -0.71
C LEU A 224 13.37 -13.25 -1.55
N GLU A 225 14.70 -13.21 -1.45
CA GLU A 225 15.58 -14.13 -2.16
C GLU A 225 15.37 -15.58 -1.71
N VAL A 226 15.20 -15.81 -0.40
CA VAL A 226 14.86 -17.14 0.14
C VAL A 226 13.51 -17.63 -0.40
N LYS A 227 12.47 -16.77 -0.39
CA LYS A 227 11.15 -17.12 -0.94
C LYS A 227 11.21 -17.42 -2.44
N ARG A 228 11.96 -16.63 -3.20
CA ARG A 228 12.19 -16.83 -4.63
C ARG A 228 12.85 -18.18 -4.90
N ASN A 229 13.90 -18.52 -4.17
CA ASN A 229 14.59 -19.79 -4.32
C ASN A 229 13.68 -20.99 -3.98
N LYS A 230 12.85 -20.87 -2.95
CA LYS A 230 11.85 -21.90 -2.61
C LYS A 230 10.80 -22.08 -3.72
N LEU A 231 10.29 -20.99 -4.29
CA LEU A 231 9.34 -21.06 -5.40
C LEU A 231 9.97 -21.69 -6.64
N ASN A 232 11.20 -21.31 -6.99
CA ASN A 232 11.93 -21.92 -8.09
C ASN A 232 12.12 -23.43 -7.88
N GLN A 233 12.46 -23.86 -6.66
CA GLN A 233 12.57 -25.28 -6.35
C GLN A 233 11.23 -26.02 -6.51
N GLN A 234 10.13 -25.42 -6.04
CA GLN A 234 8.79 -25.98 -6.21
C GLN A 234 8.37 -26.05 -7.68
N GLU A 235 8.76 -25.07 -8.50
CA GLU A 235 8.50 -25.06 -9.93
C GLU A 235 9.23 -26.22 -10.63
N GLU A 236 10.50 -26.46 -10.32
CA GLU A 236 11.25 -27.59 -10.88
C GLU A 236 10.69 -28.95 -10.41
N GLU A 237 10.33 -29.10 -9.13
CA GLU A 237 9.66 -30.31 -8.64
C GLU A 237 8.31 -30.56 -9.33
N LEU A 238 7.56 -29.51 -9.65
CA LEU A 238 6.30 -29.61 -10.39
C LEU A 238 6.54 -30.04 -11.84
N LYS A 239 7.53 -29.46 -12.53
CA LYS A 239 7.91 -29.87 -13.89
C LYS A 239 8.31 -31.34 -13.94
N GLU A 240 9.10 -31.81 -12.97
CA GLU A 240 9.47 -33.22 -12.88
C GLU A 240 8.25 -34.13 -12.67
N ARG A 241 7.33 -33.75 -11.77
CA ARG A 241 6.08 -34.50 -11.54
C ARG A 241 5.18 -34.52 -12.78
N GLU A 242 5.06 -33.40 -13.49
CA GLU A 242 4.29 -33.33 -14.74
C GLU A 242 4.87 -34.25 -15.81
N ALA A 243 6.19 -34.23 -16.00
CA ALA A 243 6.87 -35.13 -16.94
C ALA A 243 6.71 -36.61 -16.56
N GLN A 244 6.73 -36.94 -15.26
CA GLN A 244 6.46 -38.30 -14.77
C GLN A 244 5.01 -38.71 -15.05
N ASN A 245 4.04 -37.84 -14.74
CA ASN A 245 2.64 -38.10 -14.99
C ASN A 245 2.35 -38.28 -16.48
N GLU A 246 2.94 -37.46 -17.35
CA GLU A 246 2.77 -37.57 -18.81
C GLU A 246 3.34 -38.90 -19.32
N ASN A 247 4.51 -39.31 -18.83
CA ASN A 247 5.07 -40.63 -19.13
C ASN A 247 4.18 -41.79 -18.64
N GLU A 248 3.59 -41.67 -17.46
CA GLU A 248 2.67 -42.66 -16.90
C GLU A 248 1.40 -42.77 -17.76
N ILE A 249 0.83 -41.63 -18.19
CA ILE A 249 -0.30 -41.57 -19.11
C ILE A 249 0.04 -42.26 -20.43
N ILE A 250 1.21 -41.97 -21.02
CA ILE A 250 1.66 -42.62 -22.26
C ILE A 250 1.75 -44.15 -22.08
N LYS A 251 2.33 -44.63 -20.98
CA LYS A 251 2.41 -46.07 -20.67
C LYS A 251 1.02 -46.70 -20.53
N LEU A 252 0.11 -46.06 -19.78
CA LEU A 252 -1.25 -46.54 -19.59
C LEU A 252 -2.01 -46.60 -20.91
N VAL A 253 -1.91 -45.56 -21.75
CA VAL A 253 -2.52 -45.54 -23.09
C VAL A 253 -1.95 -46.67 -23.96
N LYS A 254 -0.64 -46.91 -23.91
CA LYS A 254 -0.01 -48.02 -24.65
C LYS A 254 -0.53 -49.38 -24.20
N LEU A 255 -0.52 -49.63 -22.87
CA LEU A 255 -1.04 -50.88 -22.31
C LEU A 255 -2.52 -51.09 -22.66
N ARG A 256 -3.31 -50.02 -22.58
CA ARG A 256 -4.72 -50.01 -22.96
C ARG A 256 -4.89 -50.36 -24.43
N ASN A 257 -4.11 -49.77 -25.32
CA ASN A 257 -4.14 -50.10 -26.74
C ASN A 257 -3.75 -51.57 -27.01
N GLU A 258 -2.73 -52.11 -26.34
CA GLU A 258 -2.38 -53.54 -26.45
C GLU A 258 -3.50 -54.45 -25.94
N GLN A 259 -4.12 -54.11 -24.81
CA GLN A 259 -5.30 -54.83 -24.30
C GLN A 259 -6.48 -54.72 -25.28
N ASN A 260 -6.64 -53.56 -25.93
CA ASN A 260 -7.66 -53.32 -26.92
C ASN A 260 -7.45 -54.21 -28.14
N GLU A 261 -6.24 -54.24 -28.69
CA GLU A 261 -5.87 -55.11 -29.81
C GLU A 261 -6.11 -56.58 -29.46
N LYS A 262 -5.63 -57.06 -28.32
CA LYS A 262 -5.89 -58.44 -27.86
C LYS A 262 -7.39 -58.73 -27.76
N ALA A 263 -8.18 -57.80 -27.22
CA ALA A 263 -9.61 -57.97 -27.12
C ALA A 263 -10.33 -57.85 -28.48
N ILE A 264 -9.79 -57.11 -29.46
CA ILE A 264 -10.31 -57.11 -30.85
C ILE A 264 -10.02 -58.47 -31.48
N GLU A 265 -8.82 -59.00 -31.30
CA GLU A 265 -8.43 -60.28 -31.88
C GLU A 265 -9.20 -61.45 -31.27
N GLU A 266 -9.39 -61.45 -29.95
CA GLU A 266 -10.23 -62.45 -29.30
C GLU A 266 -11.70 -62.30 -29.70
N GLN A 267 -12.19 -61.06 -29.87
CA GLN A 267 -13.53 -60.84 -30.43
C GLN A 267 -13.63 -61.39 -31.85
N ARG A 268 -12.64 -61.15 -32.72
CA ARG A 268 -12.60 -61.74 -34.07
C ARG A 268 -12.61 -63.27 -34.05
N ARG A 269 -11.84 -63.90 -33.15
CA ARG A 269 -11.87 -65.36 -32.97
C ARG A 269 -13.23 -65.85 -32.50
N VAL A 270 -13.86 -65.14 -31.57
CA VAL A 270 -15.21 -65.47 -31.10
C VAL A 270 -16.21 -65.28 -32.22
N ASP A 271 -16.15 -64.18 -32.97
CA ASP A 271 -17.03 -63.90 -34.10
C ASP A 271 -16.85 -64.95 -35.20
N GLU A 272 -15.63 -65.40 -35.48
CA GLU A 272 -15.37 -66.51 -36.41
C GLU A 272 -15.96 -67.84 -35.90
N LYS A 273 -15.83 -68.13 -34.61
CA LYS A 273 -16.46 -69.30 -33.99
C LYS A 273 -17.99 -69.20 -34.04
N VAL A 274 -18.55 -68.02 -33.75
CA VAL A 274 -19.99 -67.74 -33.82
C VAL A 274 -20.48 -67.87 -35.25
N LEU A 275 -19.71 -67.42 -36.24
CA LEU A 275 -20.04 -67.57 -37.65
C LEU A 275 -20.05 -69.06 -38.04
N LYS A 276 -19.03 -69.84 -37.63
CA LYS A 276 -19.01 -71.30 -37.81
C LYS A 276 -20.20 -71.97 -37.11
N LEU A 277 -20.47 -71.60 -35.86
CA LEU A 277 -21.64 -72.08 -35.12
C LEU A 277 -22.96 -71.68 -35.80
N ALA A 278 -23.07 -70.50 -36.38
CA ALA A 278 -24.26 -70.05 -37.10
C ALA A 278 -24.42 -70.79 -38.43
N GLU A 279 -23.32 -71.07 -39.13
CA GLU A 279 -23.28 -71.91 -40.33
C GLU A 279 -23.68 -73.35 -39.98
N ASP A 280 -23.15 -73.90 -38.88
CA ASP A 280 -23.48 -75.22 -38.36
C ASP A 280 -24.94 -75.27 -37.89
N HIS A 281 -25.43 -74.29 -37.15
CA HIS A 281 -26.83 -74.16 -36.79
C HIS A 281 -27.72 -74.01 -38.03
N ARG A 282 -27.27 -73.31 -39.08
CA ARG A 282 -28.02 -73.22 -40.35
C ARG A 282 -28.09 -74.60 -41.01
N ARG A 283 -26.99 -75.34 -41.07
CA ARG A 283 -26.94 -76.71 -41.60
C ARG A 283 -27.78 -77.67 -40.78
N GLU A 284 -27.71 -77.58 -39.46
CA GLU A 284 -28.53 -78.35 -38.52
C GLU A 284 -29.99 -77.96 -38.65
N LYS A 285 -30.33 -76.67 -38.77
CA LYS A 285 -31.69 -76.20 -39.01
C LYS A 285 -32.22 -76.72 -40.34
N GLU A 286 -31.44 -76.66 -41.42
CA GLU A 286 -31.79 -77.23 -42.72
C GLU A 286 -31.91 -78.76 -42.65
N SER A 287 -31.10 -79.43 -41.83
CA SER A 287 -31.18 -80.87 -41.56
C SER A 287 -32.44 -81.22 -40.76
N LEU A 288 -32.74 -80.46 -39.70
CA LEU A 288 -33.93 -80.60 -38.87
C LEU A 288 -35.19 -80.26 -39.65
N GLN A 289 -35.17 -79.25 -40.52
CA GLN A 289 -36.28 -78.93 -41.42
C GLN A 289 -36.50 -80.08 -42.42
N ARG A 290 -35.42 -80.63 -43.01
CA ARG A 290 -35.51 -81.85 -43.82
C ARG A 290 -36.08 -83.02 -43.01
N ARG A 291 -35.64 -83.19 -41.77
CA ARG A 291 -36.12 -84.23 -40.86
C ARG A 291 -37.57 -84.00 -40.44
N THR A 292 -37.99 -82.74 -40.30
CA THR A 292 -39.37 -82.36 -40.01
C THR A 292 -40.26 -82.73 -41.19
N VAL A 293 -39.86 -82.39 -42.42
CA VAL A 293 -40.57 -82.83 -43.64
C VAL A 293 -40.60 -84.35 -43.76
N GLU A 294 -39.51 -85.04 -43.39
CA GLU A 294 -39.47 -86.50 -43.31
C GLU A 294 -40.41 -87.05 -42.23
N LEU A 295 -40.47 -86.42 -41.06
CA LEU A 295 -41.33 -86.82 -39.95
C LEU A 295 -42.80 -86.50 -40.25
N GLU A 296 -43.09 -85.41 -40.95
CA GLU A 296 -44.41 -85.09 -41.52
C GLU A 296 -44.81 -86.19 -42.52
N LYS A 297 -43.93 -86.55 -43.46
CA LYS A 297 -44.16 -87.70 -44.36
C LYS A 297 -44.35 -89.02 -43.61
N LYS A 298 -43.60 -89.25 -42.53
CA LYS A 298 -43.75 -90.43 -41.67
C LYS A 298 -45.02 -90.39 -40.83
N LEU A 299 -45.49 -89.20 -40.44
CA LEU A 299 -46.75 -89.01 -39.76
C LEU A 299 -47.91 -89.26 -40.71
N ASP A 300 -47.83 -88.75 -41.94
CA ASP A 300 -48.78 -89.05 -43.02
C ASP A 300 -48.76 -90.55 -43.35
N ALA A 301 -47.57 -91.16 -43.39
CA ALA A 301 -47.43 -92.61 -43.57
C ALA A 301 -47.97 -93.41 -42.38
N LYS A 302 -47.77 -92.95 -41.13
CA LYS A 302 -48.35 -93.52 -39.91
C LYS A 302 -49.88 -93.47 -39.98
N GLN A 303 -50.44 -92.33 -40.37
CA GLN A 303 -51.88 -92.18 -40.54
C GLN A 303 -52.42 -93.09 -41.66
N ALA A 304 -51.71 -93.18 -42.79
CA ALA A 304 -52.04 -94.13 -43.87
C ALA A 304 -51.93 -95.58 -43.40
N LEU A 305 -50.95 -95.88 -42.55
CA LEU A 305 -50.74 -97.17 -41.92
C LEU A 305 -51.84 -97.53 -40.94
N GLU A 306 -52.25 -96.61 -40.06
CA GLU A 306 -53.40 -96.82 -39.17
C GLU A 306 -54.68 -97.09 -39.97
N LEU A 307 -54.86 -96.40 -41.10
CA LEU A 307 -55.96 -96.67 -42.03
C LEU A 307 -55.84 -98.04 -42.71
N GLU A 308 -54.63 -98.44 -43.09
CA GLU A 308 -54.35 -99.71 -43.75
C GLU A 308 -54.44 -100.89 -42.78
N ILE A 309 -53.95 -100.77 -41.55
CA ILE A 309 -54.18 -101.71 -40.44
C ILE A 309 -55.68 -101.88 -40.27
N LYS A 310 -56.47 -100.79 -40.13
CA LYS A 310 -57.94 -100.89 -40.05
C LYS A 310 -58.56 -101.58 -41.27
N ARG A 311 -58.06 -101.31 -42.48
CA ARG A 311 -58.51 -101.95 -43.72
C ARG A 311 -58.18 -103.45 -43.75
N LEU A 312 -56.98 -103.83 -43.36
CA LEU A 312 -56.49 -105.21 -43.29
C LEU A 312 -57.19 -105.98 -42.18
N THR A 313 -57.41 -105.39 -41.00
CA THR A 313 -58.26 -105.95 -39.93
C THR A 313 -59.68 -106.19 -40.45
N GLY A 314 -60.25 -105.24 -41.19
CA GLY A 314 -61.55 -105.41 -41.85
C GLY A 314 -61.56 -106.54 -42.89
N LYS A 315 -60.55 -106.61 -43.75
CA LYS A 315 -60.38 -107.72 -44.72
C LYS A 315 -60.20 -109.07 -44.03
N LEU A 316 -59.41 -109.15 -42.96
CA LEU A 316 -59.18 -110.36 -42.19
C LEU A 316 -60.48 -110.84 -41.52
N GLN A 317 -61.33 -109.90 -41.05
CA GLN A 317 -62.68 -110.22 -40.58
C GLN A 317 -63.60 -110.74 -41.71
N VAL A 318 -63.55 -110.13 -42.89
CA VAL A 318 -64.35 -110.56 -44.06
C VAL A 318 -63.93 -111.94 -44.56
N VAL A 319 -62.62 -112.22 -44.69
CA VAL A 319 -62.10 -113.54 -45.10
C VAL A 319 -62.40 -114.60 -44.04
N LYS A 320 -62.41 -114.26 -42.74
CA LYS A 320 -62.89 -115.18 -41.68
C LYS A 320 -64.39 -115.50 -41.76
N HIS A 321 -65.19 -114.69 -42.46
CA HIS A 321 -66.65 -114.87 -42.57
C HIS A 321 -67.12 -115.37 -43.95
N MET A 322 -66.25 -115.43 -44.96
CA MET A 322 -66.56 -115.94 -46.30
C MET A 322 -65.63 -117.10 -46.67
N GLY A 323 -66.09 -118.34 -46.53
CA GLY A 323 -65.42 -119.50 -47.14
C GLY A 323 -65.60 -120.82 -46.42
N ASP A 324 -66.83 -121.34 -46.45
CA ASP A 324 -67.20 -122.75 -46.25
C ASP A 324 -67.10 -123.56 -47.57
N ASP A 325 -66.35 -123.07 -48.55
CA ASP A 325 -66.12 -123.76 -49.83
C ASP A 325 -64.63 -124.04 -50.02
N GLU A 326 -64.33 -125.31 -50.33
CA GLU A 326 -63.01 -125.91 -50.55
C GLU A 326 -62.22 -125.18 -51.63
N ASP A 327 -61.41 -124.18 -51.23
CA ASP A 327 -60.31 -123.61 -52.00
C ASP A 327 -59.04 -123.57 -51.12
N ASP A 328 -58.09 -124.45 -51.42
CA ASP A 328 -56.81 -124.63 -50.68
C ASP A 328 -55.89 -123.39 -50.68
N SER A 329 -56.30 -122.27 -51.30
CA SER A 329 -55.59 -120.99 -51.32
C SER A 329 -55.79 -120.09 -50.08
N VAL A 330 -56.80 -120.35 -49.23
CA VAL A 330 -57.23 -119.41 -48.17
C VAL A 330 -56.28 -119.29 -46.95
N PRO A 331 -55.65 -120.36 -46.41
CA PRO A 331 -54.81 -120.27 -45.21
C PRO A 331 -53.52 -119.46 -45.40
N GLU A 332 -52.92 -119.53 -46.59
CA GLU A 332 -51.69 -118.78 -46.91
C GLU A 332 -51.95 -117.26 -46.98
N LYS A 333 -53.08 -116.86 -47.57
CA LYS A 333 -53.50 -115.44 -47.60
C LYS A 333 -53.77 -114.90 -46.19
N LEU A 334 -54.33 -115.73 -45.31
CA LEU A 334 -54.65 -115.34 -43.94
C LEU A 334 -53.37 -115.13 -43.10
N ARG A 335 -52.37 -116.01 -43.25
CA ARG A 335 -51.06 -115.83 -42.62
C ARG A 335 -50.30 -114.62 -43.14
N ALA A 336 -50.40 -114.34 -44.44
CA ALA A 336 -49.76 -113.17 -45.04
C ALA A 336 -50.32 -111.85 -44.45
N ILE A 337 -51.64 -111.73 -44.30
CA ILE A 337 -52.27 -110.54 -43.71
C ILE A 337 -51.93 -110.43 -42.22
N ASP A 338 -51.87 -111.53 -41.47
CA ASP A 338 -51.54 -111.53 -40.04
C ASP A 338 -50.08 -111.10 -39.79
N GLN A 339 -49.15 -111.58 -40.62
CA GLN A 339 -47.75 -111.15 -40.54
C GLN A 339 -47.61 -109.66 -40.91
N GLU A 340 -48.29 -109.21 -41.97
CA GLU A 340 -48.27 -107.80 -42.37
C GLU A 340 -48.87 -106.91 -41.27
N LEU A 341 -49.93 -107.35 -40.58
CA LEU A 341 -50.52 -106.62 -39.45
C LEU A 341 -49.51 -106.45 -38.31
N LYS A 342 -48.83 -107.54 -37.95
CA LYS A 342 -47.87 -107.56 -36.85
C LYS A 342 -46.68 -106.64 -37.09
N ASP A 343 -46.14 -106.65 -38.32
CA ASP A 343 -45.06 -105.75 -38.73
C ASP A 343 -45.49 -104.27 -38.61
N LYS A 344 -46.78 -103.96 -38.85
CA LYS A 344 -47.32 -102.59 -38.74
C LYS A 344 -47.64 -102.17 -37.30
N GLU A 345 -48.00 -103.10 -36.43
CA GLU A 345 -48.17 -102.83 -34.99
C GLU A 345 -46.83 -102.53 -34.31
N GLU A 346 -45.75 -103.26 -34.66
CA GLU A 346 -44.40 -102.97 -34.16
C GLU A 346 -43.88 -101.59 -34.61
N GLU A 347 -44.22 -101.17 -35.84
CA GLU A 347 -43.88 -99.83 -36.36
C GLU A 347 -44.61 -98.70 -35.58
N LEU A 348 -45.83 -98.96 -35.09
CA LEU A 348 -46.61 -98.03 -34.28
C LEU A 348 -46.03 -97.85 -32.87
N GLU A 349 -45.62 -98.95 -32.24
CA GLU A 349 -45.06 -98.94 -30.88
C GLU A 349 -43.74 -98.15 -30.81
N TYR A 350 -42.92 -98.23 -31.86
CA TYR A 350 -41.72 -97.40 -32.00
C TYR A 350 -42.02 -95.89 -32.01
N LEU A 351 -43.12 -95.48 -32.64
CA LEU A 351 -43.50 -94.06 -32.72
C LEU A 351 -44.02 -93.51 -31.39
N ASP A 352 -44.69 -94.32 -30.57
CA ASP A 352 -45.17 -93.90 -29.24
C ASP A 352 -44.01 -93.73 -28.24
N ALA A 353 -42.99 -94.59 -28.32
CA ALA A 353 -41.76 -94.43 -27.54
C ALA A 353 -41.04 -93.09 -27.83
N LEU A 354 -41.04 -92.66 -29.09
CA LEU A 354 -40.48 -91.37 -29.49
C LEU A 354 -41.22 -90.19 -28.85
N ASN A 355 -42.56 -90.27 -28.77
CA ASN A 355 -43.38 -89.20 -28.21
C ASN A 355 -43.12 -88.99 -26.71
N GLN A 356 -42.99 -90.07 -25.94
CA GLN A 356 -42.63 -89.98 -24.52
C GLN A 356 -41.28 -89.32 -24.28
N ASN A 357 -40.30 -89.56 -25.18
CA ASN A 357 -38.99 -88.93 -25.08
C ASN A 357 -39.06 -87.40 -25.23
N LEU A 358 -39.94 -86.90 -26.10
CA LEU A 358 -40.12 -85.47 -26.32
C LEU A 358 -40.69 -84.75 -25.09
N ILE A 359 -41.64 -85.37 -24.38
CA ILE A 359 -42.22 -84.81 -23.14
C ILE A 359 -41.16 -84.65 -22.06
N VAL A 360 -40.27 -85.65 -21.90
CA VAL A 360 -39.18 -85.58 -20.93
C VAL A 360 -38.21 -84.43 -21.25
N LYS A 361 -37.94 -84.19 -22.54
CA LYS A 361 -37.07 -83.07 -22.97
C LYS A 361 -37.70 -81.70 -22.70
N GLU A 362 -39.01 -81.54 -22.90
CA GLU A 362 -39.70 -80.26 -22.67
C GLU A 362 -39.61 -79.82 -21.20
N ARG A 363 -39.92 -80.73 -20.26
CA ARG A 363 -39.83 -80.44 -18.82
C ARG A 363 -38.43 -80.00 -18.41
N ARG A 364 -37.41 -80.69 -18.93
CA ARG A 364 -36.01 -80.37 -18.66
C ARG A 364 -35.64 -78.96 -19.15
N CYS A 365 -36.08 -78.57 -20.34
CA CYS A 365 -35.84 -77.22 -20.86
C CYS A 365 -36.56 -76.15 -20.03
N ASN A 366 -37.76 -76.42 -19.52
CA ASN A 366 -38.47 -75.46 -18.66
C ASN A 366 -37.77 -75.24 -17.32
N ASP A 367 -37.23 -76.31 -16.71
CA ASP A 367 -36.44 -76.20 -15.46
C ASP A 367 -35.19 -75.32 -15.66
N GLU A 368 -34.48 -75.51 -16.79
CA GLU A 368 -33.31 -74.71 -17.16
C GLU A 368 -33.66 -73.20 -17.31
N LEU A 369 -34.85 -72.88 -17.85
CA LEU A 369 -35.31 -71.49 -17.98
C LEU A 369 -35.64 -70.84 -16.64
N GLN A 370 -36.20 -71.59 -15.69
CA GLN A 370 -36.49 -71.06 -14.34
C GLN A 370 -35.21 -70.79 -13.54
N GLU A 371 -34.23 -71.70 -13.61
CA GLU A 371 -32.92 -71.49 -12.99
C GLU A 371 -32.20 -70.27 -13.60
N ALA A 372 -32.24 -70.10 -14.92
CA ALA A 372 -31.68 -68.91 -15.57
C ALA A 372 -32.34 -67.60 -15.07
N ARG A 373 -33.65 -67.61 -14.82
CA ARG A 373 -34.37 -66.44 -14.29
C ARG A 373 -33.95 -66.12 -12.86
N LYS A 374 -33.78 -67.14 -12.04
CA LYS A 374 -33.32 -67.00 -10.65
C LYS A 374 -31.92 -66.42 -10.58
N GLU A 375 -31.00 -66.93 -11.40
CA GLU A 375 -29.63 -66.45 -11.48
C GLU A 375 -29.58 -64.97 -11.91
N LEU A 376 -30.38 -64.57 -12.91
CA LEU A 376 -30.49 -63.16 -13.31
C LEU A 376 -30.96 -62.27 -12.16
N ILE A 377 -31.97 -62.69 -11.40
CA ILE A 377 -32.45 -61.93 -10.25
C ILE A 377 -31.32 -61.76 -9.22
N ASP A 378 -30.54 -62.80 -8.95
CA ASP A 378 -29.43 -62.73 -7.99
C ASP A 378 -28.30 -61.80 -8.47
N ILE A 379 -27.93 -61.84 -9.75
CA ILE A 379 -26.95 -60.89 -10.33
C ILE A 379 -27.42 -59.43 -10.20
N PHE A 380 -28.70 -59.15 -10.50
CA PHE A 380 -29.23 -57.79 -10.42
C PHE A 380 -29.51 -57.32 -8.98
N LYS A 381 -29.55 -58.22 -7.97
CA LYS A 381 -29.59 -57.85 -6.55
C LYS A 381 -28.26 -57.26 -6.09
N GLU A 382 -27.13 -57.87 -6.48
CA GLU A 382 -25.79 -57.46 -6.04
C GLU A 382 -25.30 -56.19 -6.72
N HIS A 383 -25.76 -55.94 -7.94
CA HIS A 383 -25.42 -54.74 -8.71
C HIS A 383 -26.57 -53.73 -8.71
N ILE A 384 -26.52 -52.75 -7.81
CA ILE A 384 -27.42 -51.58 -7.81
C ILE A 384 -27.13 -50.74 -9.06
N SER A 385 -27.69 -51.16 -10.20
CA SER A 385 -27.49 -50.48 -11.47
C SER A 385 -28.56 -49.40 -11.67
N ARG A 386 -28.16 -48.25 -12.22
CA ARG A 386 -29.06 -47.21 -12.74
C ARG A 386 -29.80 -47.64 -14.01
N ALA A 387 -29.80 -48.93 -14.36
CA ALA A 387 -30.47 -49.43 -15.56
C ALA A 387 -31.99 -49.46 -15.37
N HIS A 388 -32.69 -49.40 -16.51
CA HIS A 388 -34.15 -49.47 -16.59
C HIS A 388 -34.71 -50.85 -16.19
N ILE A 389 -33.89 -51.91 -16.24
CA ILE A 389 -34.21 -53.24 -15.66
C ILE A 389 -33.46 -53.40 -14.34
N GLY A 390 -34.13 -53.88 -13.31
CA GLY A 390 -33.52 -54.21 -12.03
C GLY A 390 -34.39 -55.16 -11.22
N VAL A 391 -34.06 -55.32 -9.94
CA VAL A 391 -34.87 -56.13 -9.02
C VAL A 391 -35.83 -55.23 -8.26
N LYS A 392 -37.11 -55.55 -8.29
CA LYS A 392 -38.12 -54.96 -7.40
C LYS A 392 -38.42 -55.96 -6.28
N ARG A 393 -38.42 -55.46 -5.05
CA ARG A 393 -38.76 -56.23 -3.84
C ARG A 393 -40.27 -56.11 -3.60
N MET A 394 -41.05 -57.05 -4.12
CA MET A 394 -42.51 -56.99 -4.09
C MET A 394 -43.01 -57.09 -2.65
N GLY A 395 -43.78 -56.08 -2.22
CA GLY A 395 -44.28 -55.98 -0.85
C GLY A 395 -43.35 -55.29 0.14
N GLU A 396 -42.26 -54.66 -0.30
CA GLU A 396 -41.41 -53.84 0.57
C GLU A 396 -42.02 -52.45 0.84
N LEU A 397 -41.97 -52.00 2.10
CA LEU A 397 -42.38 -50.66 2.49
C LEU A 397 -41.25 -49.65 2.36
N ASP A 398 -41.55 -48.51 1.73
CA ASP A 398 -40.66 -47.36 1.67
C ASP A 398 -40.82 -46.48 2.92
N SER A 399 -39.78 -46.38 3.74
CA SER A 399 -39.78 -45.58 4.97
C SER A 399 -39.95 -44.08 4.71
N THR A 400 -39.64 -43.60 3.49
CA THR A 400 -39.82 -42.19 3.13
C THR A 400 -41.29 -41.78 3.12
N ALA A 401 -42.21 -42.70 2.84
CA ALA A 401 -43.65 -42.47 2.89
C ALA A 401 -44.16 -42.13 4.30
N PHE A 402 -43.38 -42.47 5.34
CA PHE A 402 -43.71 -42.19 6.74
C PHE A 402 -43.10 -40.88 7.25
N ILE A 403 -42.22 -40.22 6.48
CA ILE A 403 -41.60 -38.94 6.86
C ILE A 403 -42.65 -37.83 7.08
N PRO A 404 -43.65 -37.62 6.19
CA PRO A 404 -44.69 -36.61 6.42
C PRO A 404 -45.49 -36.87 7.70
N ALA A 405 -45.73 -38.15 8.02
CA ALA A 405 -46.40 -38.56 9.26
C ALA A 405 -45.52 -38.26 10.49
N ALA A 406 -44.24 -38.58 10.42
CA ALA A 406 -43.27 -38.34 11.48
C ALA A 406 -43.09 -36.84 11.77
N LYS A 407 -42.97 -36.00 10.73
CA LYS A 407 -42.89 -34.53 10.87
C LYS A 407 -44.11 -33.94 11.57
N ARG A 408 -45.31 -34.47 11.29
CA ARG A 408 -46.56 -34.01 11.92
C ARG A 408 -46.67 -34.44 13.39
N LYS A 409 -46.14 -35.61 13.74
CA LYS A 409 -46.30 -36.21 15.07
C LYS A 409 -45.18 -35.88 16.06
N PHE A 410 -43.97 -35.64 15.59
CA PHE A 410 -42.80 -35.47 16.43
C PHE A 410 -42.12 -34.13 16.11
N LEU A 411 -41.97 -33.27 17.12
CA LEU A 411 -41.26 -31.98 17.03
C LEU A 411 -39.79 -32.19 17.45
N GLY A 412 -38.83 -31.98 16.55
CA GLY A 412 -37.39 -31.98 16.86
C GLY A 412 -36.49 -32.72 15.86
N ASP A 413 -35.18 -32.65 16.08
CA ASP A 413 -34.15 -33.37 15.32
C ASP A 413 -34.25 -34.86 15.66
N ASN A 414 -34.83 -35.65 14.74
CA ASN A 414 -34.83 -37.13 14.61
C ASN A 414 -36.06 -37.66 13.81
N VAL A 415 -36.67 -36.82 12.97
CA VAL A 415 -37.85 -37.18 12.13
C VAL A 415 -37.62 -38.47 11.33
N GLU A 416 -36.43 -38.65 10.77
CA GLU A 416 -36.08 -39.81 9.94
C GLU A 416 -36.09 -41.12 10.75
N VAL A 417 -35.52 -41.11 11.96
CA VAL A 417 -35.55 -42.25 12.87
C VAL A 417 -37.00 -42.60 13.23
N LYS A 418 -37.83 -41.59 13.49
CA LYS A 418 -39.26 -41.80 13.78
C LYS A 418 -40.06 -42.31 12.58
N ALA A 419 -39.70 -41.90 11.36
CA ALA A 419 -40.30 -42.45 10.14
C ALA A 419 -39.95 -43.94 9.97
N VAL A 420 -38.70 -44.33 10.25
CA VAL A 420 -38.26 -45.74 10.20
C VAL A 420 -38.94 -46.59 11.28
N GLU A 421 -39.09 -46.07 12.51
CA GLU A 421 -39.84 -46.75 13.57
C GLU A 421 -41.30 -47.01 13.16
N LEU A 422 -41.97 -46.00 12.59
CA LEU A 422 -43.34 -46.15 12.07
C LEU A 422 -43.41 -47.14 10.90
N CYS A 423 -42.45 -47.08 9.97
CA CYS A 423 -42.38 -48.00 8.84
C CYS A 423 -42.19 -49.46 9.32
N THR A 424 -41.29 -49.70 10.27
CA THR A 424 -41.04 -51.03 10.85
C THR A 424 -42.27 -51.58 11.55
N GLN A 425 -43.01 -50.71 12.27
CA GLN A 425 -44.27 -51.10 12.90
C GLN A 425 -45.29 -51.57 11.86
N TRP A 426 -45.43 -50.85 10.74
CA TRP A 426 -46.36 -51.24 9.68
C TRP A 426 -45.89 -52.45 8.87
N ASP A 427 -44.59 -52.63 8.67
CA ASP A 427 -44.01 -53.84 8.08
C ASP A 427 -44.35 -55.08 8.92
N SER A 428 -44.33 -54.96 10.26
CA SER A 428 -44.74 -56.05 11.15
C SER A 428 -46.21 -56.44 10.99
N TYR A 429 -47.09 -55.47 10.69
CA TYR A 429 -48.49 -55.76 10.38
C TYR A 429 -48.63 -56.42 9.01
N LEU A 430 -47.93 -55.97 7.97
CA LEU A 430 -47.97 -56.61 6.64
C LEU A 430 -47.60 -58.10 6.67
N ARG A 431 -46.69 -58.48 7.58
CA ARG A 431 -46.23 -59.85 7.77
C ARG A 431 -47.14 -60.69 8.68
N ASP A 432 -48.09 -60.07 9.36
CA ASP A 432 -49.04 -60.77 10.22
C ASP A 432 -50.03 -61.55 9.35
N ALA A 433 -49.87 -62.88 9.31
CA ALA A 433 -50.74 -63.77 8.54
C ALA A 433 -52.22 -63.68 8.96
N ASN A 434 -52.52 -63.19 10.17
CA ASN A 434 -53.88 -63.01 10.66
C ASN A 434 -54.51 -61.70 10.19
N TRP A 435 -53.74 -60.78 9.58
CA TRP A 435 -54.26 -59.54 9.03
C TRP A 435 -54.39 -59.64 7.51
N HIS A 436 -55.61 -59.88 7.05
CA HIS A 436 -55.94 -60.01 5.63
C HIS A 436 -57.04 -59.00 5.24
N PRO A 437 -56.71 -57.72 5.03
CA PRO A 437 -57.68 -56.66 4.77
C PRO A 437 -58.15 -56.68 3.30
N PHE A 438 -58.60 -57.84 2.82
CA PHE A 438 -59.12 -58.02 1.46
C PHE A 438 -60.54 -58.56 1.48
N GLN A 439 -61.30 -58.21 0.46
CA GLN A 439 -62.64 -58.71 0.19
C GLN A 439 -62.72 -59.17 -1.27
N VAL A 440 -63.52 -60.21 -1.52
CA VAL A 440 -63.75 -60.73 -2.87
C VAL A 440 -65.01 -60.08 -3.43
N VAL A 441 -64.89 -59.40 -4.55
CA VAL A 441 -66.02 -58.80 -5.27
C VAL A 441 -66.24 -59.48 -6.61
N SER A 442 -67.50 -59.62 -7.01
CA SER A 442 -67.84 -60.12 -8.34
C SER A 442 -67.71 -58.99 -9.37
N VAL A 443 -67.03 -59.27 -10.46
CA VAL A 443 -66.85 -58.40 -11.61
C VAL A 443 -67.51 -59.05 -12.82
N ASP A 444 -68.16 -58.24 -13.66
CA ASP A 444 -68.79 -58.69 -14.90
C ASP A 444 -69.99 -59.64 -14.65
N GLY A 445 -70.90 -59.21 -13.76
CA GLY A 445 -72.20 -59.85 -13.54
C GLY A 445 -72.15 -61.29 -13.01
N GLY A 446 -71.08 -61.69 -12.31
CA GLY A 446 -70.97 -63.04 -11.71
C GLY A 446 -69.91 -63.95 -12.32
N LYS A 447 -69.29 -63.59 -13.46
CA LYS A 447 -68.38 -64.49 -14.20
C LYS A 447 -66.94 -64.48 -13.70
N THR A 448 -66.50 -63.40 -13.09
CA THR A 448 -65.15 -63.28 -12.54
C THR A 448 -65.20 -62.71 -11.13
N TYR A 449 -64.28 -63.17 -10.28
CA TYR A 449 -64.13 -62.69 -8.91
C TYR A 449 -62.77 -62.01 -8.79
N LYS A 450 -62.72 -60.80 -8.24
CA LYS A 450 -61.47 -60.09 -7.96
C LYS A 450 -61.36 -59.80 -6.48
N THR A 451 -60.17 -60.03 -5.95
CA THR A 451 -59.79 -59.66 -4.58
C THR A 451 -59.39 -58.19 -4.57
N ILE A 452 -60.12 -57.37 -3.82
CA ILE A 452 -59.84 -55.93 -3.64
C ILE A 452 -59.58 -55.64 -2.16
N LEU A 453 -58.94 -54.51 -1.86
CA LEU A 453 -58.74 -54.08 -0.48
C LEU A 453 -60.09 -53.73 0.18
N ASN A 454 -60.23 -54.12 1.45
CA ASN A 454 -61.35 -53.72 2.28
C ASN A 454 -61.06 -52.36 2.93
N GLU A 455 -61.57 -51.27 2.35
CA GLU A 455 -61.39 -49.91 2.87
C GLU A 455 -62.02 -49.69 4.26
N GLU A 456 -62.93 -50.58 4.66
CA GLU A 456 -63.56 -50.57 5.99
C GLU A 456 -62.68 -51.19 7.09
N ASP A 457 -61.54 -51.79 6.75
CA ASP A 457 -60.62 -52.40 7.71
C ASP A 457 -60.17 -51.38 8.78
N GLN A 458 -60.28 -51.78 10.05
CA GLN A 458 -60.02 -50.88 11.17
C GLN A 458 -58.56 -50.43 11.26
N LYS A 459 -57.59 -51.28 10.89
CA LYS A 459 -56.17 -50.90 10.89
C LYS A 459 -55.89 -49.94 9.74
N LEU A 460 -56.40 -50.19 8.53
CA LEU A 460 -56.29 -49.29 7.39
C LEU A 460 -56.94 -47.92 7.64
N LYS A 461 -58.11 -47.86 8.29
CA LYS A 461 -58.73 -46.59 8.71
C LYS A 461 -57.89 -45.82 9.72
N LYS A 462 -57.31 -46.51 10.71
CA LYS A 462 -56.40 -45.91 11.70
C LYS A 462 -55.11 -45.41 11.05
N LEU A 463 -54.58 -46.15 10.06
CA LEU A 463 -53.42 -45.74 9.27
C LEU A 463 -53.68 -44.41 8.57
N LYS A 464 -54.78 -44.35 7.80
CA LYS A 464 -55.15 -43.16 7.02
C LYS A 464 -55.35 -41.93 7.91
N LYS A 465 -56.14 -42.06 8.97
CA LYS A 465 -56.41 -40.97 9.93
C LYS A 465 -55.16 -40.57 10.73
N GLY A 466 -54.35 -41.55 11.11
CA GLY A 466 -53.25 -41.36 12.05
C GLY A 466 -51.93 -40.96 11.41
N LEU A 467 -51.58 -41.51 10.24
CA LEU A 467 -50.31 -41.30 9.55
C LEU A 467 -50.46 -40.59 8.20
N GLY A 468 -51.68 -40.33 7.72
CA GLY A 468 -51.94 -39.60 6.47
C GLY A 468 -51.97 -40.49 5.23
N GLU A 469 -52.16 -39.85 4.07
CA GLU A 469 -52.40 -40.52 2.79
C GLU A 469 -51.14 -41.23 2.28
N GLU A 470 -49.97 -40.61 2.44
CA GLU A 470 -48.72 -41.12 1.87
C GLU A 470 -48.33 -42.47 2.48
N ALA A 471 -48.46 -42.60 3.81
CA ALA A 471 -48.25 -43.86 4.51
C ALA A 471 -49.35 -44.89 4.19
N TYR A 472 -50.58 -44.45 3.98
CA TYR A 472 -51.70 -45.32 3.58
C TYR A 472 -51.47 -45.93 2.19
N GLU A 473 -51.11 -45.12 1.21
CA GLU A 473 -50.81 -45.57 -0.15
C GLU A 473 -49.62 -46.54 -0.19
N ALA A 474 -48.56 -46.29 0.59
CA ALA A 474 -47.41 -47.18 0.67
C ALA A 474 -47.79 -48.57 1.22
N VAL A 475 -48.56 -48.61 2.31
CA VAL A 475 -48.99 -49.87 2.94
C VAL A 475 -49.97 -50.64 2.06
N THR A 476 -50.93 -49.96 1.46
CA THR A 476 -51.92 -50.61 0.57
C THR A 476 -51.28 -51.16 -0.69
N ARG A 477 -50.30 -50.46 -1.28
CA ARG A 477 -49.50 -50.95 -2.40
C ARG A 477 -48.71 -52.20 -2.03
N ALA A 478 -48.00 -52.17 -0.90
CA ALA A 478 -47.25 -53.32 -0.42
C ALA A 478 -48.16 -54.55 -0.14
N LEU A 479 -49.35 -54.32 0.42
CA LEU A 479 -50.37 -55.38 0.61
C LEU A 479 -50.77 -56.03 -0.72
N MET A 480 -51.07 -55.23 -1.74
CA MET A 480 -51.46 -55.74 -3.06
C MET A 480 -50.34 -56.55 -3.70
N GLU A 481 -49.11 -56.04 -3.65
CA GLU A 481 -47.94 -56.73 -4.20
C GLU A 481 -47.69 -58.07 -3.50
N MET A 482 -47.79 -58.13 -2.16
CA MET A 482 -47.68 -59.41 -1.45
C MET A 482 -48.77 -60.40 -1.86
N ASN A 483 -49.99 -59.93 -2.12
CA ASN A 483 -51.10 -60.80 -2.51
C ASN A 483 -50.95 -61.34 -3.94
N GLU A 484 -50.30 -60.61 -4.84
CA GLU A 484 -50.07 -61.04 -6.22
C GLU A 484 -48.89 -62.01 -6.34
N TYR A 485 -47.77 -61.70 -5.67
CA TYR A 485 -46.51 -62.43 -5.87
C TYR A 485 -46.26 -63.50 -4.81
N ASN A 486 -46.87 -63.40 -3.62
CA ASN A 486 -46.70 -64.35 -2.54
C ASN A 486 -47.90 -64.38 -1.56
N PRO A 487 -49.12 -64.70 -2.05
CA PRO A 487 -50.35 -64.60 -1.27
C PRO A 487 -50.31 -65.40 0.03
N SER A 488 -49.68 -66.58 -0.01
CA SER A 488 -49.58 -67.52 1.12
C SER A 488 -48.40 -67.22 2.05
N GLY A 489 -47.24 -66.81 1.50
CA GLY A 489 -46.02 -66.68 2.28
C GLY A 489 -45.84 -65.33 2.97
N ARG A 490 -46.47 -64.25 2.48
CA ARG A 490 -46.41 -62.89 3.07
C ARG A 490 -44.99 -62.35 3.31
N TYR A 491 -44.00 -62.91 2.64
CA TYR A 491 -42.63 -62.41 2.63
C TYR A 491 -42.33 -61.73 1.29
N ILE A 492 -41.40 -60.79 1.33
CA ILE A 492 -40.97 -60.01 0.18
C ILE A 492 -40.36 -60.93 -0.88
N VAL A 493 -40.88 -60.88 -2.10
CA VAL A 493 -40.34 -61.66 -3.24
C VAL A 493 -39.57 -60.73 -4.17
N PRO A 494 -38.29 -61.03 -4.46
CA PRO A 494 -37.55 -60.31 -5.48
C PRO A 494 -38.01 -60.74 -6.87
N GLU A 495 -38.39 -59.79 -7.71
CA GLU A 495 -38.81 -60.05 -9.08
C GLU A 495 -38.01 -59.19 -10.07
N LEU A 496 -37.74 -59.75 -11.25
CA LEU A 496 -37.09 -59.02 -12.33
C LEU A 496 -38.07 -57.99 -12.89
N TRP A 497 -37.72 -56.72 -12.81
CA TRP A 497 -38.65 -55.60 -13.00
C TRP A 497 -38.14 -54.58 -14.02
N ASN A 498 -39.05 -54.16 -14.90
CA ASN A 498 -38.83 -53.03 -15.79
C ASN A 498 -39.36 -51.77 -15.11
N LYS A 499 -38.46 -50.88 -14.70
CA LYS A 499 -38.76 -49.62 -14.00
C LYS A 499 -39.44 -48.58 -14.90
N THR A 500 -39.26 -48.69 -16.22
CA THR A 500 -39.86 -47.75 -17.19
C THR A 500 -41.31 -48.12 -17.44
N ASP A 501 -41.56 -49.39 -17.75
CA ASP A 501 -42.89 -49.89 -18.08
C ASP A 501 -43.72 -50.27 -16.84
N GLN A 502 -43.12 -50.23 -15.64
CA GLN A 502 -43.73 -50.63 -14.37
C GLN A 502 -44.38 -52.04 -14.44
N ARG A 503 -43.65 -53.01 -15.02
CA ARG A 503 -44.08 -54.42 -15.15
C ARG A 503 -42.94 -55.41 -14.92
N ARG A 504 -43.31 -56.69 -14.81
CA ARG A 504 -42.38 -57.82 -14.84
C ARG A 504 -41.56 -57.81 -16.14
N ALA A 505 -40.25 -57.99 -16.01
CA ALA A 505 -39.33 -58.09 -17.13
C ALA A 505 -39.13 -59.56 -17.58
N THR A 506 -38.80 -59.70 -18.86
CA THR A 506 -38.47 -60.98 -19.51
C THR A 506 -36.99 -61.34 -19.33
N LEU A 507 -36.66 -62.62 -19.51
CA LEU A 507 -35.26 -63.10 -19.50
C LEU A 507 -34.41 -62.38 -20.55
N GLU A 508 -34.97 -62.19 -21.75
CA GLU A 508 -34.31 -61.49 -22.85
C GLU A 508 -33.98 -60.03 -22.50
N GLU A 509 -34.91 -59.30 -21.88
CA GLU A 509 -34.68 -57.94 -21.40
C GLU A 509 -33.55 -57.88 -20.37
N GLY A 510 -33.51 -58.85 -19.43
CA GLY A 510 -32.45 -58.95 -18.43
C GLY A 510 -31.07 -59.24 -19.03
N ILE A 511 -30.97 -60.25 -19.91
CA ILE A 511 -29.73 -60.61 -20.60
C ILE A 511 -29.24 -59.45 -21.48
N SER A 512 -30.15 -58.76 -22.18
CA SER A 512 -29.81 -57.62 -23.02
C SER A 512 -29.19 -56.47 -22.23
N VAL A 513 -29.68 -56.19 -21.02
CA VAL A 513 -29.08 -55.19 -20.13
C VAL A 513 -27.70 -55.63 -19.65
N LEU A 514 -27.53 -56.89 -19.25
CA LEU A 514 -26.23 -57.43 -18.83
C LEU A 514 -25.20 -57.35 -19.96
N MET A 515 -25.58 -57.71 -21.19
CA MET A 515 -24.71 -57.63 -22.35
C MET A 515 -24.29 -56.19 -22.66
N LYS A 516 -25.20 -55.22 -22.53
CA LYS A 516 -24.89 -53.79 -22.67
C LYS A 516 -23.94 -53.31 -21.57
N GLN A 517 -24.17 -53.70 -20.32
CA GLN A 517 -23.28 -53.36 -19.20
C GLN A 517 -21.89 -53.95 -19.40
N TRP A 518 -21.80 -55.22 -19.78
CA TRP A 518 -20.55 -55.90 -20.11
C TRP A 518 -19.78 -55.18 -21.25
N SER A 519 -20.49 -54.80 -22.30
CA SER A 519 -19.91 -54.05 -23.44
C SER A 519 -19.42 -52.66 -23.02
N ALA A 520 -20.15 -51.96 -22.14
CA ALA A 520 -19.76 -50.67 -21.60
C ALA A 520 -18.55 -50.76 -20.66
N LEU A 521 -18.49 -51.80 -19.81
CA LEU A 521 -17.33 -52.08 -18.96
C LEU A 521 -16.08 -52.41 -19.79
N LYS A 522 -16.23 -53.16 -20.88
CA LYS A 522 -15.15 -53.36 -21.85
C LYS A 522 -14.66 -52.03 -22.41
N ARG A 523 -15.54 -51.13 -22.87
CA ARG A 523 -15.15 -49.81 -23.42
C ARG A 523 -14.48 -48.87 -22.41
N LYS A 524 -14.78 -48.96 -21.11
CA LYS A 524 -14.13 -48.14 -20.06
C LYS A 524 -12.74 -48.65 -19.65
N ARG A 525 -12.47 -49.94 -19.84
CA ARG A 525 -11.13 -50.52 -19.69
C ARG A 525 -10.26 -50.31 -20.95
N ARG A 526 -10.89 -49.95 -22.07
CA ARG A 526 -10.28 -49.57 -23.34
C ARG A 526 -10.00 -48.09 -23.46
#